data_AF-A0A1Q8QF15-F1
#
_entry.id   AF-A0A1Q8QF15-F1
#
_cell.length_a   1.000
_cell.length_b   1.000
_cell.length_c   1.000
_cell.angle_alpha   90.00
_cell.angle_beta   90.00
_cell.angle_gamma   90.00
#
_symmetry.space_group_name_H-M   'P 1'
#
loop_
_entity.id
_entity.type
_entity.pdbx_description
1 polymer ?
#
loop_
_entity_poly.entity_id
_entity_poly.type
_entity_poly.pdbx_seq_one_letter_code
_entity_poly.pdbx_strand_id
1 'polypeptide(L)'
;MKQAHPLSRRLQDAFFGLVHGNRLIYNTCWEDPRLDRRLLGLSPDSRVVVITSAGDNALDYLLDDPAGVACVDLNFRQNALLELKRALFLHGSHEELFSFFGQGGGPDCAGVYARLRCHLPPYAAAFWDANRNYFKAGRLSRSFYYHGASGAVAFAFSRLLSLVKPRLRRDIPRLLAADSPEEQRRVYAAIEPVFWDRLSRWLVGRPAVMALLGVPRPQIGLIRDSHPGGLEGFVREKMRRVFTESPMAENYFWRVYMTGRYTRECCPEYLKKANFATIRERLPRLSSHTASLSAFLQDNPGPYSHFILLDHQDWLAYHDPAALAEEWDRIFAAAAPGAKILMRSAGLDVSFVPGAARRRLRFFPELTEPLHAADRVGTYGSQHLAVVG
;
A
#
# COMPACT_ATOMS: atom_id res chain seq x y z
N MET A 1 10.59 -24.50 24.00
CA MET A 1 9.68 -24.13 22.89
C MET A 1 8.27 -24.62 23.24
N LYS A 2 7.38 -23.75 23.71
CA LYS A 2 5.97 -24.15 23.94
C LYS A 2 5.23 -24.04 22.61
N GLN A 3 4.75 -25.17 22.11
CA GLN A 3 3.87 -25.24 20.93
C GLN A 3 2.65 -24.34 21.16
N ALA A 4 2.36 -23.45 20.20
CA ALA A 4 1.13 -22.67 20.23
C ALA A 4 -0.09 -23.61 20.10
N HIS A 5 -1.10 -23.41 20.94
CA HIS A 5 -2.26 -24.30 21.05
C HIS A 5 -3.08 -24.36 19.73
N PRO A 6 -3.64 -25.52 19.34
CA PRO A 6 -4.45 -25.67 18.12
C PRO A 6 -5.64 -24.71 18.01
N LEU A 7 -6.18 -24.24 19.15
CA LEU A 7 -7.27 -23.26 19.21
C LEU A 7 -6.85 -21.86 18.75
N SER A 8 -5.61 -21.43 18.97
CA SER A 8 -5.16 -20.10 18.54
C SER A 8 -4.97 -20.02 17.02
N ARG A 9 -4.60 -21.14 16.39
CA ARG A 9 -4.51 -21.27 14.91
C ARG A 9 -5.90 -21.13 14.27
N ARG A 10 -6.91 -21.86 14.77
CA ARG A 10 -8.29 -21.78 14.25
C ARG A 10 -8.94 -20.40 14.43
N LEU A 11 -8.67 -19.71 15.55
CA LEU A 11 -9.16 -18.35 15.79
C LEU A 11 -8.42 -17.31 14.91
N GLN A 12 -7.16 -17.55 14.57
CA GLN A 12 -6.39 -16.71 13.65
C GLN A 12 -6.77 -16.95 12.19
N ASP A 13 -6.97 -18.19 11.76
CA ASP A 13 -7.49 -18.50 10.42
C ASP A 13 -8.90 -17.95 10.24
N ALA A 14 -9.72 -17.99 11.31
CA ALA A 14 -11.02 -17.32 11.35
C ALA A 14 -10.89 -15.80 11.30
N PHE A 15 -9.94 -15.17 12.01
CA PHE A 15 -9.72 -13.72 11.96
C PHE A 15 -9.13 -13.25 10.62
N PHE A 16 -8.19 -14.02 10.05
CA PHE A 16 -7.60 -13.76 8.73
C PHE A 16 -8.67 -13.94 7.65
N GLY A 17 -9.47 -15.01 7.72
CA GLY A 17 -10.66 -15.21 6.88
C GLY A 17 -11.75 -14.15 7.09
N LEU A 18 -11.93 -13.62 8.31
CA LEU A 18 -12.92 -12.57 8.60
C LEU A 18 -12.46 -11.18 8.11
N VAL A 19 -11.16 -10.88 8.20
CA VAL A 19 -10.56 -9.59 7.80
C VAL A 19 -10.24 -9.56 6.30
N HIS A 20 -9.78 -10.68 5.72
CA HIS A 20 -9.38 -10.79 4.31
C HIS A 20 -10.48 -11.40 3.42
N GLY A 21 -11.37 -12.23 3.98
CA GLY A 21 -12.36 -12.97 3.18
C GLY A 21 -13.54 -12.14 2.69
N ASN A 22 -13.84 -10.98 3.31
CA ASN A 22 -15.06 -10.19 3.02
C ASN A 22 -14.85 -8.70 2.71
N ARG A 23 -13.63 -8.18 2.69
CA ARG A 23 -13.40 -6.73 2.52
C ARG A 23 -12.27 -6.42 1.54
N LEU A 24 -12.40 -5.27 0.88
CA LEU A 24 -11.28 -4.58 0.23
C LEU A 24 -10.31 -4.14 1.34
N ILE A 25 -9.05 -4.56 1.25
CA ILE A 25 -8.06 -4.30 2.32
C ILE A 25 -7.43 -2.93 2.10
N TYR A 26 -6.84 -2.73 0.92
CA TYR A 26 -6.16 -1.50 0.53
C TYR A 26 -6.95 -0.81 -0.57
N ASN A 27 -7.30 0.46 -0.36
CA ASN A 27 -7.95 1.29 -1.38
C ASN A 27 -6.93 2.15 -2.17
N THR A 28 -5.70 2.26 -1.66
CA THR A 28 -4.54 2.82 -2.36
C THR A 28 -3.26 2.12 -1.90
N CYS A 29 -2.22 2.12 -2.73
CA CYS A 29 -0.89 1.61 -2.39
C CYS A 29 -0.20 2.54 -1.37
N TRP A 30 0.57 1.94 -0.46
CA TRP A 30 1.32 2.63 0.61
C TRP A 30 2.83 2.46 0.40
N GLU A 31 3.23 2.30 -0.86
CA GLU A 31 4.61 2.15 -1.30
C GLU A 31 4.91 3.28 -2.28
N ASP A 32 5.98 4.04 -2.09
CA ASP A 32 6.29 5.19 -2.95
C ASP A 32 6.82 4.77 -4.34
N PRO A 33 6.02 4.84 -5.42
CA PRO A 33 6.47 4.40 -6.74
C PRO A 33 7.61 5.26 -7.28
N ARG A 34 7.83 6.48 -6.77
CA ARG A 34 9.00 7.30 -7.14
C ARG A 34 10.30 6.62 -6.71
N LEU A 35 10.32 5.98 -5.55
CA LEU A 35 11.49 5.25 -5.06
C LEU A 35 11.64 3.93 -5.81
N ASP A 36 10.53 3.23 -6.05
CA ASP A 36 10.50 1.94 -6.73
C ASP A 36 11.08 2.08 -8.13
N ARG A 37 10.63 3.06 -8.91
CA ARG A 37 11.12 3.30 -10.27
C ARG A 37 12.61 3.61 -10.31
N ARG A 38 13.13 4.34 -9.31
CA ARG A 38 14.58 4.61 -9.17
C ARG A 38 15.40 3.35 -8.85
N LEU A 39 14.86 2.44 -8.04
CA LEU A 39 15.53 1.20 -7.65
C LEU A 39 15.45 0.12 -8.72
N LEU A 40 14.28 -0.02 -9.34
CA LEU A 40 13.98 -1.06 -10.31
C LEU A 40 14.67 -0.78 -11.64
N GLY A 41 14.66 0.47 -12.12
CA GLY A 41 15.22 0.80 -13.44
C GLY A 41 14.57 -0.03 -14.53
N LEU A 42 13.23 0.01 -14.59
CA LEU A 42 12.43 -0.71 -15.56
C LEU A 42 12.76 -0.23 -17.00
N SER A 43 12.60 -1.14 -17.95
CA SER A 43 12.92 -0.96 -19.37
C SER A 43 11.90 -1.71 -20.24
N PRO A 44 11.91 -1.51 -21.57
CA PRO A 44 11.06 -2.27 -22.50
C PRO A 44 11.18 -3.79 -22.43
N ASP A 45 12.27 -4.34 -21.92
CA ASP A 45 12.46 -5.79 -21.74
C ASP A 45 11.96 -6.30 -20.37
N SER A 46 11.52 -5.38 -19.50
CA SER A 46 11.17 -5.71 -18.12
C SER A 46 9.85 -6.46 -18.05
N ARG A 47 9.93 -7.72 -17.57
CA ARG A 47 8.80 -8.54 -17.15
C ARG A 47 8.70 -8.50 -15.63
N VAL A 48 7.63 -7.91 -15.13
CA VAL A 48 7.45 -7.53 -13.72
C VAL A 48 6.37 -8.39 -13.07
N VAL A 49 6.66 -8.93 -11.88
CA VAL A 49 5.67 -9.51 -10.97
C VAL A 49 5.53 -8.60 -9.76
N VAL A 50 4.32 -8.19 -9.42
CA VAL A 50 4.03 -7.26 -8.33
C VAL A 50 2.82 -7.74 -7.55
N ILE A 51 2.86 -7.62 -6.22
CA ILE A 51 1.65 -7.82 -5.39
C ILE A 51 0.64 -6.71 -5.73
N THR A 52 -0.59 -7.09 -6.16
CA THR A 52 -1.55 -6.12 -6.71
C THR A 52 -1.83 -4.97 -5.75
N SER A 53 -2.12 -5.27 -4.47
CA SER A 53 -2.54 -4.25 -3.50
C SER A 53 -3.72 -3.43 -4.07
N ALA A 54 -3.62 -2.11 -4.20
CA ALA A 54 -4.66 -1.32 -4.85
C ALA A 54 -4.50 -1.19 -6.38
N GLY A 55 -3.39 -1.67 -6.94
CA GLY A 55 -3.04 -1.56 -8.36
C GLY A 55 -2.43 -0.21 -8.77
N ASP A 56 -2.20 0.71 -7.83
CA ASP A 56 -1.68 2.07 -8.14
C ASP A 56 -0.26 2.00 -8.70
N ASN A 57 0.66 1.34 -7.97
CA ASN A 57 2.06 1.25 -8.37
C ASN A 57 2.22 0.45 -9.67
N ALA A 58 1.40 -0.58 -9.89
CA ALA A 58 1.40 -1.34 -11.14
C ALA A 58 1.05 -0.47 -12.35
N LEU A 59 0.11 0.47 -12.20
CA LEU A 59 -0.21 1.44 -13.24
C LEU A 59 0.92 2.46 -13.44
N ASP A 60 1.55 2.92 -12.35
CA ASP A 60 2.71 3.82 -12.41
C ASP A 60 3.91 3.18 -13.13
N TYR A 61 4.15 1.87 -12.95
CA TYR A 61 5.21 1.14 -13.65
C TYR A 61 5.04 1.12 -15.17
N LEU A 62 3.81 1.23 -15.69
CA LEU A 62 3.59 1.33 -17.13
C LEU A 62 4.23 2.60 -17.73
N LEU A 63 4.53 3.62 -16.93
CA LEU A 63 5.21 4.82 -17.40
C LEU A 63 6.67 4.56 -17.81
N ASP A 64 7.29 3.50 -17.29
CA ASP A 64 8.64 3.07 -17.67
C ASP A 64 8.65 2.05 -18.83
N ASP A 65 7.51 1.89 -19.51
CA ASP A 65 7.37 1.09 -20.73
C ASP A 65 7.70 -0.42 -20.61
N PRO A 66 7.43 -1.13 -19.50
CA PRO A 66 7.80 -2.54 -19.35
C PRO A 66 7.16 -3.43 -20.42
N ALA A 67 7.80 -4.58 -20.70
CA ALA A 67 7.24 -5.64 -21.54
C ALA A 67 5.91 -6.17 -20.97
N GLY A 68 5.82 -6.28 -19.65
CA GLY A 68 4.60 -6.75 -18.98
C GLY A 68 4.65 -6.60 -17.47
N VAL A 69 3.47 -6.39 -16.88
CA VAL A 69 3.26 -6.31 -15.43
C VAL A 69 2.18 -7.31 -15.02
N ALA A 70 2.58 -8.34 -14.29
CA ALA A 70 1.68 -9.31 -13.68
C ALA A 70 1.38 -8.89 -12.23
N CYS A 71 0.14 -8.49 -11.99
CA CYS A 71 -0.37 -8.14 -10.67
C CYS A 71 -0.95 -9.40 -10.02
N VAL A 72 -0.40 -9.82 -8.88
CA VAL A 72 -0.79 -11.06 -8.19
C VAL A 72 -1.33 -10.73 -6.81
N ASP A 73 -2.50 -11.28 -6.46
CA ASP A 73 -3.08 -11.08 -5.13
C ASP A 73 -3.96 -12.27 -4.73
N LEU A 74 -3.91 -12.63 -3.44
CA LEU A 74 -4.79 -13.64 -2.88
C LEU A 74 -6.24 -13.15 -2.77
N ASN A 75 -6.44 -11.85 -2.55
CA ASN A 75 -7.76 -11.26 -2.41
C ASN A 75 -8.23 -10.71 -3.76
N PHE A 76 -9.14 -11.44 -4.42
CA PHE A 76 -9.70 -11.05 -5.72
C PHE A 76 -10.29 -9.63 -5.75
N ARG A 77 -10.65 -9.05 -4.60
CA ARG A 77 -11.20 -7.69 -4.50
C ARG A 77 -10.17 -6.62 -4.86
N GLN A 78 -8.90 -6.88 -4.60
CA GLN A 78 -7.78 -6.04 -5.03
C GLN A 78 -7.66 -6.04 -6.56
N ASN A 79 -7.74 -7.23 -7.15
CA ASN A 79 -7.80 -7.38 -8.60
C ASN A 79 -9.07 -6.74 -9.19
N ALA A 80 -10.23 -6.85 -8.53
CA ALA A 80 -11.45 -6.18 -8.95
C ALA A 80 -11.30 -4.64 -8.94
N LEU A 81 -10.55 -4.07 -7.99
CA LEU A 81 -10.21 -2.65 -7.97
C LEU A 81 -9.31 -2.24 -9.13
N LEU A 82 -8.30 -3.05 -9.42
CA LEU A 82 -7.46 -2.84 -10.60
C LEU A 82 -8.30 -2.91 -11.88
N GLU A 83 -9.20 -3.89 -12.03
CA GLU A 83 -10.08 -4.03 -13.20
C GLU A 83 -10.99 -2.81 -13.40
N LEU A 84 -11.53 -2.22 -12.33
CA LEU A 84 -12.30 -0.97 -12.44
C LEU A 84 -11.44 0.19 -12.95
N LYS A 85 -10.19 0.31 -12.49
CA LYS A 85 -9.24 1.30 -13.01
C LYS A 85 -8.94 1.05 -14.48
N ARG A 86 -8.68 -0.21 -14.87
CA ARG A 86 -8.45 -0.61 -16.27
C ARG A 86 -9.63 -0.22 -17.17
N ALA A 87 -10.86 -0.52 -16.75
CA ALA A 87 -12.06 -0.15 -17.50
C ALA A 87 -12.21 1.38 -17.66
N LEU A 88 -11.88 2.17 -16.63
CA LEU A 88 -11.88 3.64 -16.71
C LEU A 88 -10.84 4.18 -17.69
N PHE A 89 -9.64 3.59 -17.77
CA PHE A 89 -8.64 3.97 -18.76
C PHE A 89 -9.08 3.63 -20.19
N LEU A 90 -9.65 2.44 -20.42
CA LEU A 90 -10.00 1.96 -21.76
C LEU A 90 -11.29 2.59 -22.30
N HIS A 91 -12.29 2.81 -21.44
CA HIS A 91 -13.65 3.16 -21.84
C HIS A 91 -14.19 4.43 -21.17
N GLY A 92 -13.36 5.10 -20.36
CA GLY A 92 -13.68 6.37 -19.73
C GLY A 92 -12.73 7.49 -20.16
N SER A 93 -13.00 8.67 -19.61
CA SER A 93 -12.14 9.85 -19.71
C SER A 93 -11.26 10.02 -18.46
N HIS A 94 -10.22 10.84 -18.58
CA HIS A 94 -9.40 11.23 -17.43
C HIS A 94 -10.24 11.86 -16.31
N GLU A 95 -11.24 12.67 -16.65
CA GLU A 95 -12.11 13.33 -15.68
C GLU A 95 -13.01 12.33 -14.92
N GLU A 96 -13.46 11.26 -15.60
CA GLU A 96 -14.20 10.18 -14.95
C GLU A 96 -13.27 9.36 -14.04
N LEU A 97 -12.07 9.02 -14.49
CA LEU A 97 -11.05 8.37 -13.65
C LEU A 97 -10.76 9.21 -12.40
N PHE A 98 -10.55 10.51 -12.58
CA PHE A 98 -10.28 11.44 -11.49
C PHE A 98 -11.49 11.67 -10.59
N SER A 99 -12.72 11.55 -11.08
CA SER A 99 -13.91 11.59 -10.21
C SER A 99 -13.94 10.39 -9.27
N PHE A 100 -13.68 9.17 -9.76
CA PHE A 100 -13.66 7.96 -8.94
C PHE A 100 -12.54 7.98 -7.89
N PHE A 101 -11.30 8.25 -8.33
CA PHE A 101 -10.11 8.05 -7.52
C PHE A 101 -9.37 9.34 -7.18
N GLY A 102 -9.50 10.41 -7.96
CA GLY A 102 -9.00 11.73 -7.54
C GLY A 102 -9.87 12.35 -6.44
N GLN A 103 -11.18 12.37 -6.63
CA GLN A 103 -12.15 12.97 -5.71
C GLN A 103 -12.72 11.96 -4.70
N GLY A 104 -12.49 10.66 -4.92
CA GLY A 104 -13.03 9.59 -4.11
C GLY A 104 -14.51 9.30 -4.38
N GLY A 105 -15.06 9.72 -5.51
CA GLY A 105 -16.46 9.54 -5.88
C GLY A 105 -17.13 10.85 -6.29
N GLY A 106 -18.36 10.73 -6.81
CA GLY A 106 -19.09 11.85 -7.38
C GLY A 106 -20.51 11.48 -7.80
N PRO A 107 -21.36 12.48 -8.10
CA PRO A 107 -22.74 12.24 -8.51
C PRO A 107 -22.85 11.36 -9.77
N ASP A 108 -21.91 11.52 -10.72
CA ASP A 108 -21.94 10.82 -12.00
C ASP A 108 -21.37 9.39 -11.96
N CYS A 109 -20.66 9.02 -10.88
CA CYS A 109 -19.96 7.74 -10.78
C CYS A 109 -20.90 6.54 -10.96
N ALA A 110 -22.16 6.65 -10.53
CA ALA A 110 -23.14 5.59 -10.73
C ALA A 110 -23.47 5.36 -12.22
N GLY A 111 -23.63 6.44 -12.98
CA GLY A 111 -23.88 6.39 -14.42
C GLY A 111 -22.66 5.88 -15.19
N VAL A 112 -21.47 6.36 -14.84
CA VAL A 112 -20.21 5.88 -15.41
C VAL A 112 -20.03 4.38 -15.18
N TYR A 113 -20.20 3.91 -13.94
CA TYR A 113 -20.09 2.49 -13.62
C TYR A 113 -21.09 1.64 -14.41
N ALA A 114 -22.34 2.11 -14.58
CA ALA A 114 -23.34 1.38 -15.35
C ALA A 114 -22.90 1.14 -16.81
N ARG A 115 -22.19 2.09 -17.43
CA ARG A 115 -21.59 1.91 -18.77
C ARG A 115 -20.38 0.96 -18.74
N LEU A 116 -19.50 1.11 -17.75
CA LEU A 116 -18.27 0.32 -17.64
C LEU A 116 -18.52 -1.15 -17.28
N ARG A 117 -19.65 -1.43 -16.63
CA ARG A 117 -20.00 -2.74 -16.10
C ARG A 117 -19.79 -3.89 -17.09
N CYS A 118 -20.18 -3.72 -18.35
CA CYS A 118 -20.09 -4.78 -19.37
C CYS A 118 -18.65 -5.07 -19.82
N HIS A 119 -17.70 -4.19 -19.48
CA HIS A 119 -16.28 -4.34 -19.80
C HIS A 119 -15.49 -4.98 -18.65
N LEU A 120 -16.11 -5.21 -17.49
CA LEU A 120 -15.47 -5.86 -16.36
C LEU A 120 -15.59 -7.39 -16.45
N PRO A 121 -14.55 -8.14 -16.03
CA PRO A 121 -14.69 -9.57 -15.80
C PRO A 121 -15.84 -9.87 -14.83
N PRO A 122 -16.55 -11.01 -14.98
CA PRO A 122 -17.75 -11.31 -14.17
C PRO A 122 -17.54 -11.20 -12.66
N TYR A 123 -16.38 -11.63 -12.16
CA TYR A 123 -16.04 -11.54 -10.74
C TYR A 123 -15.93 -10.09 -10.24
N ALA A 124 -15.32 -9.20 -11.04
CA ALA A 124 -15.13 -7.80 -10.70
C ALA A 124 -16.45 -7.03 -10.80
N ALA A 125 -17.22 -7.31 -11.86
CA ALA A 125 -18.58 -6.83 -12.04
C ALA A 125 -19.50 -7.17 -10.85
N ALA A 126 -19.47 -8.42 -10.38
CA ALA A 126 -20.25 -8.85 -9.22
C ALA A 126 -19.81 -8.13 -7.93
N PHE A 127 -18.51 -7.98 -7.71
CA PHE A 127 -17.98 -7.23 -6.57
C PHE A 127 -18.45 -5.78 -6.57
N TRP A 128 -18.30 -5.08 -7.69
CA TRP A 128 -18.64 -3.66 -7.77
C TRP A 128 -20.15 -3.41 -7.75
N ASP A 129 -20.98 -4.36 -8.17
CA ASP A 129 -22.44 -4.27 -7.98
C ASP A 129 -22.84 -4.19 -6.52
N ALA A 130 -22.23 -5.03 -5.69
CA ALA A 130 -22.48 -5.03 -4.26
C ALA A 130 -21.91 -3.78 -3.57
N ASN A 131 -20.95 -3.10 -4.20
CA ASN A 131 -20.17 -2.02 -3.58
C ASN A 131 -20.26 -0.66 -4.31
N ARG A 132 -21.25 -0.46 -5.19
CA ARG A 132 -21.45 0.81 -5.95
C ARG A 132 -21.49 2.05 -5.05
N ASN A 133 -21.98 1.87 -3.82
CA ASN A 133 -22.07 2.94 -2.84
C ASN A 133 -20.72 3.47 -2.35
N TYR A 134 -19.60 2.80 -2.65
CA TYR A 134 -18.26 3.26 -2.29
C TYR A 134 -17.88 4.59 -2.95
N PHE A 135 -18.52 4.93 -4.08
CA PHE A 135 -18.26 6.17 -4.82
C PHE A 135 -19.44 7.16 -4.73
N LYS A 136 -20.42 6.90 -3.85
CA LYS A 136 -21.64 7.72 -3.77
C LYS A 136 -21.35 9.04 -3.07
N ALA A 137 -21.61 10.15 -3.76
CA ALA A 137 -21.58 11.49 -3.19
C ALA A 137 -22.62 11.64 -2.05
N GLY A 138 -22.23 12.25 -0.93
CA GLY A 138 -23.12 12.48 0.22
C GLY A 138 -22.68 13.64 1.11
N ARG A 139 -23.67 14.29 1.77
CA ARG A 139 -23.56 15.54 2.58
C ARG A 139 -22.48 15.52 3.68
N LEU A 140 -21.98 14.35 4.03
CA LEU A 140 -21.11 14.08 5.18
C LEU A 140 -19.74 13.49 4.75
N SER A 141 -19.48 13.37 3.44
CA SER A 141 -18.38 12.63 2.79
C SER A 141 -18.40 11.12 3.03
N ARG A 142 -18.58 10.36 1.96
CA ARG A 142 -18.26 8.93 1.88
C ARG A 142 -17.40 8.72 0.65
N SER A 143 -16.23 9.34 0.71
CA SER A 143 -15.16 9.06 -0.24
C SER A 143 -14.84 7.57 -0.26
N PHE A 144 -14.52 7.03 -1.43
CA PHE A 144 -13.92 5.72 -1.64
C PHE A 144 -12.80 5.41 -0.64
N TYR A 145 -11.99 6.42 -0.29
CA TYR A 145 -10.88 6.29 0.65
C TYR A 145 -11.28 6.03 2.10
N TYR A 146 -12.58 6.13 2.40
CA TYR A 146 -13.19 5.81 3.69
C TYR A 146 -13.93 4.46 3.69
N HIS A 147 -13.77 3.68 2.63
CA HIS A 147 -14.28 2.32 2.49
C HIS A 147 -13.17 1.27 2.52
N GLY A 148 -13.54 0.02 2.80
CA GLY A 148 -12.59 -1.07 3.05
C GLY A 148 -12.08 -1.11 4.49
N ALA A 149 -11.17 -2.05 4.78
CA ALA A 149 -10.60 -2.22 6.12
C ALA A 149 -9.77 -0.98 6.52
N SER A 150 -8.83 -0.56 5.67
CA SER A 150 -8.01 0.64 5.87
C SER A 150 -8.84 1.92 5.91
N GLY A 151 -9.77 2.09 4.97
CA GLY A 151 -10.62 3.28 4.90
C GLY A 151 -11.56 3.45 6.10
N ALA A 152 -12.09 2.36 6.67
CA ALA A 152 -12.93 2.45 7.86
C ALA A 152 -12.16 3.00 9.08
N VAL A 153 -10.90 2.60 9.26
CA VAL A 153 -10.02 3.11 10.32
C VAL A 153 -9.74 4.60 10.08
N ALA A 154 -9.37 4.98 8.86
CA ALA A 154 -9.13 6.37 8.50
C ALA A 154 -10.36 7.27 8.68
N PHE A 155 -11.54 6.77 8.32
CA PHE A 155 -12.81 7.49 8.51
C PHE A 155 -13.13 7.71 9.99
N ALA A 156 -13.03 6.67 10.81
CA ALA A 156 -13.25 6.76 12.24
C ALA A 156 -12.28 7.76 12.88
N PHE A 157 -11.02 7.73 12.44
CA PHE A 157 -9.98 8.64 12.88
C PHE A 157 -10.27 10.09 12.47
N SER A 158 -10.52 10.36 11.19
CA SER A 158 -10.86 11.68 10.65
C SER A 158 -12.10 12.27 11.33
N ARG A 159 -13.14 11.45 11.55
CA ARG A 159 -14.37 11.86 12.25
C ARG A 159 -14.12 12.19 13.71
N LEU A 160 -13.44 11.32 14.45
CA LEU A 160 -13.12 11.55 15.86
C LEU A 160 -12.28 12.82 16.02
N LEU A 161 -11.27 13.03 15.17
CA LEU A 161 -10.46 14.25 15.18
C LEU A 161 -11.30 15.49 14.85
N SER A 162 -12.16 15.43 13.83
CA SER A 162 -12.96 16.57 13.41
C SER A 162 -14.01 17.01 14.45
N LEU A 163 -14.50 16.07 15.27
CA LEU A 163 -15.53 16.31 16.29
C LEU A 163 -14.93 16.77 17.63
N VAL A 164 -13.80 16.17 18.03
CA VAL A 164 -13.24 16.38 19.39
C VAL A 164 -12.12 17.42 19.39
N LYS A 165 -11.48 17.69 18.25
CA LYS A 165 -10.25 18.50 18.17
C LYS A 165 -10.34 19.55 17.04
N PRO A 166 -11.15 20.62 17.19
CA PRO A 166 -11.37 21.62 16.14
C PRO A 166 -10.09 22.34 15.67
N ARG A 167 -9.06 22.42 16.53
CA ARG A 167 -7.73 22.94 16.15
C ARG A 167 -7.07 22.11 15.05
N LEU A 168 -7.17 20.78 15.11
CA LEU A 168 -6.61 19.89 14.08
C LEU A 168 -7.30 20.09 12.72
N ARG A 169 -8.61 20.34 12.72
CA ARG A 169 -9.36 20.63 11.49
C ARG A 169 -8.83 21.88 10.77
N ARG A 170 -8.33 22.87 11.51
CA ARG A 170 -7.71 24.09 10.95
C ARG A 170 -6.27 23.85 10.51
N ASP A 171 -5.50 23.11 11.29
CA ASP A 171 -4.05 23.02 11.10
C ASP A 171 -3.65 21.91 10.11
N ILE A 172 -4.46 20.87 9.90
CA ILE A 172 -4.21 19.82 8.88
C ILE A 172 -4.13 20.41 7.45
N PRO A 173 -5.09 21.23 6.96
CA PRO A 173 -4.96 21.85 5.65
C PRO A 173 -3.71 22.72 5.51
N ARG A 174 -3.29 23.39 6.59
CA ARG A 174 -2.05 24.20 6.60
C ARG A 174 -0.80 23.34 6.51
N LEU A 175 -0.79 22.19 7.19
CA LEU A 175 0.32 21.23 7.11
C LEU A 175 0.44 20.68 5.68
N LEU A 176 -0.68 20.31 5.08
CA LEU A 176 -0.75 19.76 3.71
C LEU A 176 -0.49 20.79 2.61
N ALA A 177 -0.46 22.08 2.95
CA ALA A 177 -0.18 23.19 2.03
C ALA A 177 1.07 23.97 2.43
N ALA A 178 1.91 23.41 3.31
CA ALA A 178 3.13 24.07 3.74
C ALA A 178 4.15 24.11 2.58
N ASP A 179 4.59 25.31 2.22
CA ASP A 179 5.50 25.56 1.09
C ASP A 179 6.98 25.54 1.50
N SER A 180 7.27 25.40 2.81
CA SER A 180 8.64 25.31 3.33
C SER A 180 8.75 24.31 4.49
N PRO A 181 9.91 23.65 4.67
CA PRO A 181 10.18 22.80 5.83
C PRO A 181 9.98 23.53 7.17
N GLU A 182 10.32 24.82 7.24
CA GLU A 182 10.18 25.65 8.44
C GLU A 182 8.72 25.86 8.81
N GLU A 183 7.88 26.18 7.82
CA GLU A 183 6.43 26.26 8.03
C GLU A 183 5.83 24.93 8.44
N GLN A 184 6.19 23.86 7.73
CA GLN A 184 5.74 22.51 8.03
C GLN A 184 6.04 22.12 9.48
N ARG A 185 7.29 22.31 9.94
CA ARG A 185 7.71 22.04 11.32
C ARG A 185 6.93 22.89 12.33
N ARG A 186 6.72 24.18 12.04
CA ARG A 186 5.95 25.10 12.88
C ARG A 186 4.48 24.67 13.00
N VAL A 187 3.84 24.27 11.91
CA VAL A 187 2.45 23.79 11.93
C VAL A 187 2.36 22.45 12.64
N TYR A 188 3.29 21.53 12.38
CA TYR A 188 3.31 20.23 13.06
C TYR A 188 3.51 20.37 14.57
N ALA A 189 4.35 21.30 15.03
CA ALA A 189 4.54 21.59 16.46
C ALA A 189 3.25 22.02 17.17
N ALA A 190 2.30 22.63 16.45
CA ALA A 190 0.97 22.95 16.99
C ALA A 190 0.01 21.75 16.95
N ILE A 191 0.14 20.86 15.96
CA ILE A 191 -0.65 19.65 15.79
C ILE A 191 -0.29 18.58 16.82
N GLU A 192 1.00 18.35 17.02
CA GLU A 192 1.53 17.19 17.72
C GLU A 192 1.00 17.06 19.17
N PRO A 193 0.98 18.10 20.02
CA PRO A 193 0.48 17.98 21.39
C PRO A 193 -1.02 17.71 21.46
N VAL A 194 -1.78 18.20 20.46
CA VAL A 194 -3.22 18.00 20.36
C VAL A 194 -3.52 16.59 19.84
N PHE A 195 -2.68 16.08 18.94
CA PHE A 195 -2.77 14.72 18.43
C PHE A 195 -2.48 13.70 19.53
N TRP A 196 -1.35 13.86 20.23
CA TRP A 196 -0.86 12.99 21.31
C TRP A 196 -1.37 13.41 22.69
N ASP A 197 -2.69 13.47 22.86
CA ASP A 197 -3.32 13.57 24.18
C ASP A 197 -3.28 12.25 24.97
N ARG A 198 -3.82 12.25 26.19
CA ARG A 198 -3.78 11.05 27.06
C ARG A 198 -4.49 9.84 26.44
N LEU A 199 -5.58 10.05 25.70
CA LEU A 199 -6.36 8.96 25.09
C LEU A 199 -5.63 8.32 23.91
N SER A 200 -5.11 9.13 22.99
CA SER A 200 -4.34 8.66 21.83
C SER A 200 -3.07 7.92 22.25
N ARG A 201 -2.33 8.45 23.23
CA ARG A 201 -1.15 7.79 23.81
C ARG A 201 -1.51 6.42 24.40
N TRP A 202 -2.59 6.37 25.18
CA TRP A 202 -3.08 5.11 25.74
C TRP A 202 -3.50 4.11 24.67
N LEU A 203 -4.12 4.56 23.58
CA LEU A 203 -4.53 3.68 22.48
C LEU A 203 -3.32 3.14 21.72
N VAL A 204 -2.34 3.99 21.41
CA VAL A 204 -1.14 3.60 20.64
C VAL A 204 -0.19 2.74 21.46
N GLY A 205 -0.14 2.93 22.78
CA GLY A 205 0.65 2.09 23.68
C GLY A 205 0.17 0.63 23.78
N ARG A 206 -0.94 0.25 23.14
CA ARG A 206 -1.51 -1.11 23.19
C ARG A 206 -0.96 -2.00 22.07
N PRO A 207 -0.27 -3.12 22.38
CA PRO A 207 0.20 -4.09 21.40
C PRO A 207 -0.88 -4.61 20.45
N ALA A 208 -2.12 -4.77 20.94
CA ALA A 208 -3.24 -5.21 20.13
C ALA A 208 -3.64 -4.20 19.05
N VAL A 209 -3.50 -2.90 19.32
CA VAL A 209 -3.78 -1.82 18.36
C VAL A 209 -2.66 -1.78 17.32
N MET A 210 -1.40 -1.91 17.73
CA MET A 210 -0.28 -1.94 16.77
C MET A 210 -0.28 -3.18 15.88
N ALA A 211 -0.66 -4.34 16.43
CA ALA A 211 -0.85 -5.55 15.63
C ALA A 211 -2.00 -5.39 14.62
N LEU A 212 -3.06 -4.63 14.96
CA LEU A 212 -4.13 -4.28 14.03
C LEU A 212 -3.66 -3.30 12.94
N LEU A 213 -2.67 -2.45 13.24
CA LEU A 213 -2.03 -1.53 12.30
C LEU A 213 -0.88 -2.19 11.52
N GLY A 214 -0.75 -3.53 11.58
CA GLY A 214 0.20 -4.29 10.76
C GLY A 214 1.60 -4.45 11.35
N VAL A 215 1.87 -4.00 12.58
CA VAL A 215 3.19 -4.19 13.21
C VAL A 215 3.29 -5.63 13.77
N PRO A 216 4.25 -6.47 13.31
CA PRO A 216 4.42 -7.83 13.81
C PRO A 216 4.65 -7.87 15.33
N ARG A 217 4.02 -8.82 16.02
CA ARG A 217 4.12 -8.97 17.49
C ARG A 217 5.56 -9.12 18.02
N PRO A 218 6.46 -9.89 17.37
CA PRO A 218 7.85 -9.97 17.79
C PRO A 218 8.54 -8.59 17.78
N GLN A 219 8.22 -7.77 16.78
CA GLN A 219 8.75 -6.42 16.65
C GLN A 219 8.15 -5.45 17.68
N ILE A 220 6.86 -5.59 18.02
CA ILE A 220 6.25 -4.81 19.11
C ILE A 220 6.99 -5.05 20.44
N GLY A 221 7.36 -6.31 20.72
CA GLY A 221 8.18 -6.66 21.88
C GLY A 221 9.55 -5.99 21.84
N LEU A 222 10.27 -6.15 20.73
CA LEU A 222 11.59 -5.52 20.54
C LEU A 222 11.52 -4.00 20.67
N ILE A 223 10.58 -3.32 20.01
CA ILE A 223 10.40 -1.86 20.10
C ILE A 223 10.11 -1.41 21.53
N ARG A 224 9.20 -2.09 22.22
CA ARG A 224 8.86 -1.76 23.60
C ARG A 224 10.08 -1.86 24.53
N ASP A 225 10.91 -2.86 24.32
CA ASP A 225 12.01 -3.20 25.22
C ASP A 225 13.32 -2.44 24.89
N SER A 226 13.48 -1.94 23.66
CA SER A 226 14.68 -1.24 23.17
C SER A 226 14.52 0.27 22.95
N HIS A 227 13.31 0.76 22.71
CA HIS A 227 13.07 2.18 22.46
C HIS A 227 12.84 2.93 23.78
N PRO A 228 13.56 4.03 24.07
CA PRO A 228 13.44 4.76 25.34
C PRO A 228 12.02 5.23 25.68
N GLY A 229 11.21 5.54 24.66
CA GLY A 229 9.79 5.92 24.79
C GLY A 229 8.81 4.77 24.59
N GLY A 230 9.28 3.53 24.55
CA GLY A 230 8.50 2.35 24.18
C GLY A 230 7.80 2.49 22.83
N LEU A 231 6.69 1.76 22.68
CA LEU A 231 5.89 1.71 21.45
C LEU A 231 5.28 3.07 21.06
N GLU A 232 4.80 3.85 22.05
CA GLU A 232 4.29 5.20 21.81
C GLU A 232 5.40 6.11 21.25
N GLY A 233 6.57 6.13 21.90
CA GLY A 233 7.69 6.96 21.48
C GLY A 233 8.11 6.65 20.05
N PHE A 234 8.18 5.37 19.70
CA PHE A 234 8.55 4.93 18.36
C PHE A 234 7.55 5.41 17.29
N VAL A 235 6.25 5.21 17.52
CA VAL A 235 5.21 5.67 16.58
C VAL A 235 5.20 7.18 16.47
N ARG A 236 5.35 7.90 17.60
CA ARG A 236 5.44 9.36 17.61
C ARG A 236 6.63 9.86 16.82
N GLU A 237 7.80 9.25 16.98
CA GLU A 237 9.01 9.61 16.23
C GLU A 237 8.84 9.37 14.73
N LYS A 238 8.29 8.21 14.33
CA LYS A 238 7.97 7.93 12.92
C LYS A 238 7.01 8.96 12.33
N MET A 239 5.91 9.26 13.03
CA MET A 239 4.95 10.27 12.58
C MET A 239 5.61 11.65 12.50
N ARG A 240 6.38 12.06 13.52
CA ARG A 240 7.11 13.32 13.50
C ARG A 240 7.99 13.41 12.25
N ARG A 241 8.83 12.41 12.01
CA ARG A 241 9.72 12.37 10.85
C ARG A 241 8.98 12.55 9.54
N VAL A 242 7.88 11.82 9.33
CA VAL A 242 7.06 11.94 8.11
C VAL A 242 6.49 13.35 7.95
N PHE A 243 5.92 13.91 9.02
CA PHE A 243 5.26 15.21 8.96
C PHE A 243 6.20 16.42 9.05
N THR A 244 7.49 16.22 9.35
CA THR A 244 8.48 17.30 9.46
C THR A 244 9.58 17.24 8.42
N GLU A 245 10.03 16.06 8.01
CA GLU A 245 11.18 15.89 7.12
C GLU A 245 10.78 15.59 5.67
N SER A 246 9.62 14.97 5.43
CA SER A 246 9.11 14.74 4.07
C SER A 246 8.18 15.89 3.64
N PRO A 247 8.28 16.45 2.42
CA PRO A 247 7.42 17.54 1.98
C PRO A 247 5.93 17.15 1.96
N MET A 248 5.14 17.68 2.89
CA MET A 248 3.72 17.33 3.04
C MET A 248 2.85 17.86 1.91
N ALA A 249 3.28 18.93 1.23
CA ALA A 249 2.64 19.42 0.01
C ALA A 249 2.57 18.32 -1.09
N GLU A 250 3.62 17.50 -1.20
CA GLU A 250 3.76 16.42 -2.18
C GLU A 250 3.31 15.04 -1.65
N ASN A 251 2.89 14.96 -0.39
CA ASN A 251 2.61 13.69 0.27
C ASN A 251 1.14 13.26 0.10
N TYR A 252 0.83 12.70 -1.07
CA TYR A 252 -0.53 12.29 -1.40
C TYR A 252 -1.03 11.13 -0.53
N PHE A 253 -0.15 10.25 -0.06
CA PHE A 253 -0.48 9.09 0.77
C PHE A 253 -1.22 9.52 2.04
N TRP A 254 -0.69 10.50 2.75
CA TRP A 254 -1.33 11.01 3.96
C TRP A 254 -2.49 11.96 3.64
N ARG A 255 -2.37 12.79 2.59
CA ARG A 255 -3.43 13.71 2.15
C ARG A 255 -4.76 13.00 1.94
N VAL A 256 -4.76 11.85 1.27
CA VAL A 256 -6.00 11.18 0.87
C VAL A 256 -6.78 10.65 2.07
N TYR A 257 -6.11 10.15 3.11
CA TYR A 257 -6.79 9.70 4.32
C TYR A 257 -7.17 10.85 5.25
N MET A 258 -6.47 12.00 5.18
CA MET A 258 -6.83 13.20 5.94
C MET A 258 -8.02 13.96 5.33
N THR A 259 -8.16 13.93 4.01
CA THR A 259 -9.13 14.77 3.29
C THR A 259 -10.20 13.98 2.53
N GLY A 260 -9.98 12.69 2.32
CA GLY A 260 -10.82 11.80 1.53
C GLY A 260 -10.65 11.99 0.02
N ARG A 261 -9.64 12.75 -0.44
CA ARG A 261 -9.42 13.01 -1.86
C ARG A 261 -7.98 13.45 -2.12
N TYR A 262 -7.57 13.34 -3.38
CA TYR A 262 -6.37 13.97 -3.88
C TYR A 262 -6.65 15.39 -4.39
N THR A 263 -5.57 16.08 -4.75
CA THR A 263 -5.61 17.29 -5.59
C THR A 263 -5.04 16.94 -6.96
N ARG A 264 -5.19 17.81 -7.97
CA ARG A 264 -4.63 17.51 -9.29
C ARG A 264 -3.09 17.53 -9.27
N GLU A 265 -2.52 18.33 -8.38
CA GLU A 265 -1.10 18.56 -8.21
C GLU A 265 -0.47 17.48 -7.31
N CYS A 266 -1.19 17.07 -6.26
CA CYS A 266 -0.76 16.05 -5.31
C CYS A 266 -1.69 14.83 -5.37
N CYS A 267 -1.39 13.95 -6.33
CA CYS A 267 -2.00 12.64 -6.58
C CYS A 267 -0.95 11.65 -7.12
N PRO A 268 -1.21 10.33 -7.05
CA PRO A 268 -0.42 9.30 -7.75
C PRO A 268 -0.20 9.61 -9.24
N GLU A 269 0.89 9.12 -9.83
CA GLU A 269 1.22 9.43 -11.24
C GLU A 269 0.15 8.92 -12.20
N TYR A 270 -0.48 7.75 -11.93
CA TYR A 270 -1.56 7.24 -12.76
C TYR A 270 -2.80 8.14 -12.82
N LEU A 271 -2.98 9.04 -11.86
CA LEU A 271 -4.09 10.00 -11.84
C LEU A 271 -3.76 11.32 -12.54
N LYS A 272 -2.51 11.57 -12.89
CA LYS A 272 -2.14 12.81 -13.58
C LYS A 272 -2.61 12.79 -15.03
N LYS A 273 -3.22 13.89 -15.46
CA LYS A 273 -3.75 14.03 -16.83
C LYS A 273 -2.70 13.78 -17.90
N ALA A 274 -1.48 14.24 -17.67
CA ALA A 274 -0.35 14.07 -18.60
C ALA A 274 -0.01 12.59 -18.86
N ASN A 275 -0.27 11.71 -17.90
CA ASN A 275 0.08 10.29 -17.95
C ASN A 275 -1.06 9.42 -18.50
N PHE A 276 -2.28 9.96 -18.63
CA PHE A 276 -3.47 9.18 -18.95
C PHE A 276 -3.37 8.45 -20.29
N ALA A 277 -2.91 9.14 -21.34
CA ALA A 277 -2.79 8.56 -22.68
C ALA A 277 -1.73 7.44 -22.73
N THR A 278 -0.56 7.67 -22.14
CA THR A 278 0.54 6.70 -22.09
C THR A 278 0.14 5.43 -21.34
N ILE A 279 -0.50 5.57 -20.17
CA ILE A 279 -0.95 4.40 -19.41
C ILE A 279 -2.03 3.65 -20.19
N ARG A 280 -2.99 4.35 -20.79
CA ARG A 280 -4.04 3.72 -21.61
C ARG A 280 -3.46 2.90 -22.77
N GLU A 281 -2.46 3.43 -23.47
CA GLU A 281 -1.78 2.76 -24.58
C GLU A 281 -1.07 1.47 -24.12
N ARG A 282 -0.41 1.52 -22.95
CA ARG A 282 0.39 0.42 -22.41
C ARG A 282 -0.40 -0.55 -21.53
N LEU A 283 -1.66 -0.23 -21.22
CA LEU A 283 -2.52 -1.03 -20.36
C LEU A 283 -2.71 -2.50 -20.77
N PRO A 284 -2.67 -2.87 -22.08
CA PRO A 284 -2.72 -4.28 -22.49
C PRO A 284 -1.57 -5.14 -21.92
N ARG A 285 -0.47 -4.52 -21.48
CA ARG A 285 0.69 -5.19 -20.88
C ARG A 285 0.50 -5.50 -19.39
N LEU A 286 -0.57 -5.01 -18.78
CA LEU A 286 -0.91 -5.24 -17.38
C LEU A 286 -1.98 -6.33 -17.27
N SER A 287 -1.72 -7.34 -16.44
CA SER A 287 -2.62 -8.46 -16.17
C SER A 287 -2.83 -8.66 -14.66
N SER A 288 -3.98 -9.19 -14.27
CA SER A 288 -4.32 -9.48 -12.86
C SER A 288 -4.53 -10.97 -12.66
N HIS A 289 -4.00 -11.51 -11.56
CA HIS A 289 -4.06 -12.93 -11.21
C HIS A 289 -4.52 -13.07 -9.76
N THR A 290 -5.64 -13.76 -9.54
CA THR A 290 -6.11 -14.08 -8.18
C THR A 290 -5.49 -15.40 -7.75
N ALA A 291 -4.34 -15.35 -7.10
CA ALA A 291 -3.55 -16.51 -6.69
C ALA A 291 -2.56 -16.14 -5.59
N SER A 292 -1.98 -17.14 -4.91
CA SER A 292 -0.73 -16.92 -4.19
C SER A 292 0.41 -16.65 -5.19
N LEU A 293 1.48 -15.99 -4.75
CA LEU A 293 2.65 -15.79 -5.60
C LEU A 293 3.24 -17.13 -6.07
N SER A 294 3.37 -18.10 -5.16
CA SER A 294 3.86 -19.46 -5.49
C SER A 294 3.00 -20.15 -6.55
N ALA A 295 1.66 -20.10 -6.44
CA ALA A 295 0.76 -20.70 -7.41
C ALA A 295 0.83 -20.00 -8.77
N PHE A 296 0.86 -18.65 -8.77
CA PHE A 296 1.03 -17.88 -10.00
C PHE A 296 2.33 -18.25 -10.74
N LEU A 297 3.46 -18.31 -10.01
CA LEU A 297 4.77 -18.64 -10.60
C LEU A 297 4.87 -20.10 -11.05
N GLN A 298 4.08 -21.00 -10.43
CA GLN A 298 3.96 -22.37 -10.90
C GLN A 298 3.20 -22.46 -12.23
N ASP A 299 2.07 -21.76 -12.35
CA ASP A 299 1.23 -21.82 -13.54
C ASP A 299 1.76 -20.93 -14.68
N ASN A 300 2.57 -19.93 -14.35
CA ASN A 300 3.20 -18.99 -15.29
C ASN A 300 4.71 -18.99 -15.04
N PRO A 301 5.43 -20.06 -15.42
CA PRO A 301 6.88 -20.08 -15.32
C PRO A 301 7.44 -18.94 -16.18
N GLY A 302 8.47 -18.25 -15.66
CA GLY A 302 9.04 -17.03 -16.23
C GLY A 302 9.74 -17.18 -17.60
N PRO A 303 10.71 -16.33 -17.95
CA PRO A 303 11.56 -15.58 -17.02
C PRO A 303 11.00 -14.20 -16.65
N TYR A 304 11.04 -13.85 -15.36
CA TYR A 304 10.71 -12.52 -14.83
C TYR A 304 11.97 -11.79 -14.40
N SER A 305 12.07 -10.53 -14.82
CA SER A 305 13.22 -9.66 -14.54
C SER A 305 13.08 -8.89 -13.22
N HIS A 306 11.85 -8.68 -12.74
CA HIS A 306 11.58 -7.86 -11.57
C HIS A 306 10.50 -8.49 -10.71
N PHE A 307 10.73 -8.54 -9.40
CA PHE A 307 9.77 -8.97 -8.39
C PHE A 307 9.61 -7.86 -7.36
N ILE A 308 8.38 -7.40 -7.14
CA ILE A 308 8.06 -6.39 -6.13
C ILE A 308 7.20 -7.06 -5.06
N LEU A 309 7.85 -7.34 -3.93
CA LEU A 309 7.31 -8.05 -2.78
C LEU A 309 7.05 -7.07 -1.64
N LEU A 310 6.05 -7.39 -0.82
CA LEU A 310 5.65 -6.59 0.34
C LEU A 310 5.93 -7.36 1.64
N ASP A 311 5.37 -6.86 2.73
CA ASP A 311 5.46 -7.41 4.09
C ASP A 311 4.69 -8.73 4.29
N HIS A 312 4.05 -9.27 3.25
CA HIS A 312 3.45 -10.62 3.33
C HIS A 312 4.50 -11.68 3.69
N GLN A 313 5.77 -11.44 3.34
CA GLN A 313 6.88 -12.29 3.72
C GLN A 313 7.15 -12.29 5.23
N ASP A 314 6.91 -11.18 5.93
CA ASP A 314 7.04 -11.14 7.40
C ASP A 314 6.01 -12.06 8.06
N TRP A 315 4.79 -12.08 7.50
CA TRP A 315 3.74 -12.98 7.96
C TRP A 315 4.11 -14.43 7.73
N LEU A 316 4.56 -14.78 6.52
CA LEU A 316 5.00 -16.15 6.19
C LEU A 316 6.20 -16.57 7.05
N ALA A 317 7.20 -15.70 7.25
CA ALA A 317 8.38 -16.00 8.06
C ALA A 317 8.03 -16.38 9.50
N TYR A 318 6.97 -15.79 10.06
CA TYR A 318 6.52 -16.09 11.41
C TYR A 318 5.52 -17.25 11.49
N HIS A 319 4.59 -17.35 10.52
CA HIS A 319 3.45 -18.26 10.59
C HIS A 319 3.62 -19.56 9.77
N ASP A 320 4.29 -19.48 8.63
CA ASP A 320 4.51 -20.59 7.71
C ASP A 320 5.87 -20.50 6.98
N PRO A 321 6.98 -20.81 7.67
CA PRO A 321 8.31 -20.76 7.08
C PRO A 321 8.52 -21.73 5.91
N ALA A 322 7.72 -22.81 5.84
CA ALA A 322 7.79 -23.78 4.76
C ALA A 322 7.18 -23.18 3.47
N ALA A 323 6.02 -22.53 3.57
CA ALA A 323 5.44 -21.80 2.45
C ALA A 323 6.34 -20.64 1.99
N LEU A 324 7.00 -19.94 2.92
CA LEU A 324 8.00 -18.92 2.55
C LEU A 324 9.16 -19.50 1.77
N ALA A 325 9.71 -20.64 2.21
CA ALA A 325 10.81 -21.31 1.52
C ALA A 325 10.37 -21.75 0.11
N GLU A 326 9.17 -22.31 -0.03
CA GLU A 326 8.60 -22.65 -1.34
C GLU A 326 8.46 -21.41 -2.24
N GLU A 327 7.91 -20.30 -1.72
CA GLU A 327 7.77 -19.05 -2.48
C GLU A 327 9.13 -18.58 -3.04
N TRP A 328 10.18 -18.62 -2.22
CA TRP A 328 11.53 -18.27 -2.64
C TRP A 328 12.08 -19.23 -3.71
N ASP A 329 11.86 -20.54 -3.57
CA ASP A 329 12.26 -21.52 -4.59
C ASP A 329 11.55 -21.25 -5.92
N ARG A 330 10.26 -20.89 -5.90
CA ARG A 330 9.49 -20.51 -7.09
C ARG A 330 9.99 -19.21 -7.71
N ILE A 331 10.29 -18.20 -6.90
CA ILE A 331 10.88 -16.93 -7.36
C ILE A 331 12.18 -17.22 -8.11
N PHE A 332 13.08 -18.01 -7.52
CA PHE A 332 14.33 -18.35 -8.17
C PHE A 332 14.17 -19.18 -9.45
N ALA A 333 13.21 -20.11 -9.48
CA ALA A 333 12.94 -20.91 -10.68
C ALA A 333 12.37 -20.06 -11.83
N ALA A 334 11.63 -19.00 -11.52
CA ALA A 334 11.00 -18.12 -12.50
C ALA A 334 11.83 -16.85 -12.81
N ALA A 335 12.92 -16.59 -12.09
CA ALA A 335 13.74 -15.41 -12.24
C ALA A 335 14.62 -15.48 -13.50
N ALA A 336 14.68 -14.38 -14.25
CA ALA A 336 15.72 -14.16 -15.24
C ALA A 336 17.10 -14.01 -14.55
N PRO A 337 18.21 -14.31 -15.24
CA PRO A 337 19.54 -13.94 -14.76
C PRO A 337 19.61 -12.45 -14.42
N GLY A 338 20.12 -12.12 -13.22
CA GLY A 338 20.20 -10.74 -12.76
C GLY A 338 18.86 -10.10 -12.40
N ALA A 339 17.80 -10.89 -12.18
CA ALA A 339 16.50 -10.37 -11.78
C ALA A 339 16.61 -9.53 -10.48
N LYS A 340 15.90 -8.40 -10.46
CA LYS A 340 15.83 -7.50 -9.30
C LYS A 340 14.63 -7.84 -8.44
N ILE A 341 14.84 -7.91 -7.13
CA ILE A 341 13.80 -8.18 -6.14
C ILE A 341 13.76 -6.99 -5.17
N LEU A 342 12.67 -6.24 -5.23
CA LEU A 342 12.37 -5.16 -4.28
C LEU A 342 11.50 -5.73 -3.17
N MET A 343 11.95 -5.63 -1.94
CA MET A 343 11.30 -6.18 -0.76
C MET A 343 11.05 -5.10 0.27
N ARG A 344 9.94 -5.22 1.00
CA ARG A 344 9.62 -4.38 2.15
C ARG A 344 9.27 -5.25 3.35
N SER A 345 9.59 -4.73 4.52
CA SER A 345 9.29 -5.41 5.78
C SER A 345 8.84 -4.39 6.82
N ALA A 346 7.94 -4.81 7.69
CA ALA A 346 7.67 -4.09 8.91
C ALA A 346 8.92 -4.07 9.83
N GLY A 347 9.75 -5.12 9.78
CA GLY A 347 11.04 -5.25 10.45
C GLY A 347 12.10 -4.27 9.93
N LEU A 348 13.19 -4.15 10.70
CA LEU A 348 14.29 -3.21 10.41
C LEU A 348 15.40 -3.80 9.52
N ASP A 349 15.36 -5.11 9.27
CA ASP A 349 16.39 -5.83 8.53
C ASP A 349 15.78 -6.93 7.63
N VAL A 350 16.64 -7.71 6.96
CA VAL A 350 16.27 -8.80 6.06
C VAL A 350 16.12 -10.17 6.75
N SER A 351 15.95 -10.21 8.07
CA SER A 351 15.86 -11.47 8.82
C SER A 351 14.67 -12.34 8.42
N PHE A 352 13.62 -11.73 7.85
CA PHE A 352 12.46 -12.44 7.29
C PHE A 352 12.83 -13.32 6.09
N VAL A 353 13.91 -13.01 5.36
CA VAL A 353 14.33 -13.80 4.18
C VAL A 353 15.01 -15.10 4.65
N PRO A 354 14.58 -16.29 4.16
CA PRO A 354 15.21 -17.56 4.52
C PRO A 354 16.72 -17.56 4.25
N GLY A 355 17.50 -18.16 5.15
CA GLY A 355 18.97 -18.16 5.04
C GLY A 355 19.49 -18.80 3.74
N ALA A 356 18.77 -19.79 3.19
CA ALA A 356 19.08 -20.38 1.89
C ALA A 356 18.88 -19.40 0.72
N ALA A 357 17.79 -18.62 0.75
CA ALA A 357 17.51 -17.60 -0.23
C ALA A 357 18.52 -16.44 -0.14
N ARG A 358 18.84 -15.97 1.08
CA ARG A 358 19.81 -14.88 1.29
C ARG A 358 21.19 -15.15 0.67
N ARG A 359 21.65 -16.40 0.64
CA ARG A 359 22.94 -16.77 0.01
C ARG A 359 22.97 -16.62 -1.51
N ARG A 360 21.81 -16.55 -2.15
CA ARG A 360 21.65 -16.42 -3.61
C ARG A 360 21.34 -14.98 -4.04
N LEU A 361 21.37 -14.04 -3.09
CA LEU A 361 20.99 -12.67 -3.28
C LEU A 361 22.15 -11.74 -2.97
N ARG A 362 22.39 -10.80 -3.87
CA ARG A 362 23.26 -9.65 -3.61
C ARG A 362 22.39 -8.46 -3.24
N PHE A 363 22.57 -7.93 -2.03
CA PHE A 363 21.85 -6.76 -1.54
C PHE A 363 22.60 -5.46 -1.84
N PHE A 364 21.86 -4.35 -1.95
CA PHE A 364 22.39 -3.01 -2.24
C PHE A 364 21.94 -1.97 -1.19
N PRO A 365 22.32 -2.13 0.10
CA PRO A 365 21.93 -1.21 1.17
C PRO A 365 22.38 0.23 0.91
N GLU A 366 23.51 0.43 0.22
CA GLU A 366 24.03 1.74 -0.17
C GLU A 366 23.07 2.51 -1.10
N LEU A 367 22.21 1.80 -1.83
CA LEU A 367 21.15 2.39 -2.64
C LEU A 367 19.84 2.50 -1.86
N THR A 368 19.48 1.47 -1.08
CA THR A 368 18.14 1.40 -0.48
C THR A 368 17.99 2.20 0.80
N GLU A 369 19.02 2.31 1.65
CA GLU A 369 18.93 3.03 2.92
C GLU A 369 18.68 4.55 2.72
N PRO A 370 19.42 5.27 1.85
CA PRO A 370 19.16 6.70 1.62
C PRO A 370 17.78 6.94 0.99
N LEU A 371 17.32 6.01 0.13
CA LEU A 371 16.01 6.12 -0.51
C LEU A 371 14.87 5.84 0.47
N HIS A 372 14.99 4.82 1.30
CA HIS A 372 14.02 4.53 2.35
C HIS A 372 13.93 5.69 3.35
N ALA A 373 15.04 6.38 3.63
CA ALA A 373 15.03 7.57 4.46
C ALA A 373 14.26 8.75 3.86
N ALA A 374 14.09 8.79 2.54
CA ALA A 374 13.33 9.78 1.79
C ALA A 374 11.88 9.34 1.49
N ASP A 375 11.45 8.18 2.02
CA ASP A 375 10.10 7.68 1.84
C ASP A 375 9.06 8.67 2.40
N ARG A 376 8.04 8.96 1.59
CA ARG A 376 6.95 9.87 1.97
C ARG A 376 5.92 9.18 2.86
N VAL A 377 5.95 7.85 2.92
CA VAL A 377 4.91 7.07 3.58
C VAL A 377 5.23 6.82 5.06
N GLY A 378 6.40 6.24 5.35
CA GLY A 378 6.90 5.96 6.69
C GLY A 378 6.28 4.73 7.38
N THR A 379 5.58 3.87 6.64
CA THR A 379 4.94 2.65 7.17
C THR A 379 5.94 1.53 7.42
N TYR A 380 6.71 1.17 6.39
CA TYR A 380 7.66 0.06 6.47
C TYR A 380 8.83 0.38 7.42
N GLY A 381 9.36 -0.67 8.06
CA GLY A 381 10.55 -0.57 8.90
C GLY A 381 11.84 -0.64 8.08
N SER A 382 11.79 -1.30 6.92
CA SER A 382 12.91 -1.37 6.00
C SER A 382 12.47 -1.66 4.56
N GLN A 383 13.33 -1.29 3.61
CA GLN A 383 13.19 -1.56 2.18
C GLN A 383 14.53 -2.05 1.64
N HIS A 384 14.49 -3.11 0.84
CA HIS A 384 15.68 -3.79 0.36
C HIS A 384 15.57 -4.07 -1.13
N LEU A 385 16.62 -3.76 -1.87
CA LEU A 385 16.81 -4.19 -3.24
C LEU A 385 17.86 -5.30 -3.23
N ALA A 386 17.52 -6.41 -3.86
CA ALA A 386 18.45 -7.50 -4.12
C ALA A 386 18.48 -7.87 -5.60
N VAL A 387 19.59 -8.45 -6.05
CA VAL A 387 19.73 -9.05 -7.36
C VAL A 387 19.99 -10.54 -7.18
N VAL A 388 19.31 -11.36 -7.99
CA VAL A 388 19.55 -12.80 -8.06
C VAL A 388 20.94 -13.04 -8.66
N GLY A 389 21.80 -13.69 -7.88
CA GLY A 389 23.19 -13.99 -8.23
C GLY A 389 23.39 -15.26 -9.04
#